data_AF-L9LGG3-F1
#
_entry.id   AF-L9LGG3-F1
#
_cell.length_a   1.000
_cell.length_b   1.000
_cell.length_c   1.000
_cell.angle_alpha   90.00
_cell.angle_beta   90.00
_cell.angle_gamma   90.00
#
_symmetry.space_group_name_H-M   'P 1'
#
loop_
_entity.id
_entity.type
_entity.pdbx_description
1 polymer ?
#
loop_
_entity_poly.entity_id
_entity_poly.type
_entity_poly.pdbx_seq_one_letter_code
_entity_poly.pdbx_strand_id
1 'polypeptide(L)'
;MSIMSYNGGAIMAMKGKSYVAIAADRRFGIQVQMVTTDFQKIFPMGDRLNGLAYYTETVIAGLDPKTFKPFICCLDLIGCPMVTDDFVVSGTCSEQMYGMCESLWEPIMDPEYLFETISQAMLNAVDWDAVSGMGVIVHGLMQSCNQMHASYLFQQDKHYDLSYDTGDKALQCGRHVDVFKLWLMWRAKGTTGFEAHIDKCLELAEYLYNIIKNREGYEMVFDGKPQHTNVCFWYIPPSLRTLEDNEERMSRLSKVAPVIKARMMEYGTTMVSYQPLGDKVNFFRMVISNPAATHQDIDFLIEEIERLGQDL
;
A
#
# COMPACT_ATOMS: atom_id res chain seq x y z
N MET A 1 -5.75 -19.88 16.26
CA MET A 1 -5.27 -19.46 14.93
C MET A 1 -3.90 -20.10 14.71
N SER A 2 -3.73 -20.82 13.61
CA SER A 2 -2.44 -21.43 13.25
C SER A 2 -1.46 -20.33 12.84
N ILE A 3 -0.16 -20.52 13.07
CA ILE A 3 0.88 -19.67 12.46
C ILE A 3 0.72 -19.62 10.93
N MET A 4 0.05 -20.63 10.35
CA MET A 4 -0.31 -20.73 8.93
C MET A 4 -1.45 -19.82 8.47
N SER A 5 -2.07 -19.03 9.35
CA SER A 5 -3.17 -18.11 8.99
C SER A 5 -2.62 -16.79 8.43
N TYR A 6 -1.69 -16.91 7.47
CA TYR A 6 -0.61 -15.95 7.24
C TYR A 6 -1.06 -14.54 6.85
N ASN A 7 -0.19 -13.62 7.26
CA ASN A 7 -0.11 -12.25 6.79
C ASN A 7 0.20 -12.26 5.28
N GLY A 8 -0.60 -11.57 4.48
CA GLY A 8 -0.48 -11.57 3.02
C GLY A 8 0.89 -11.09 2.53
N GLY A 9 1.39 -11.70 1.45
CA GLY A 9 2.65 -11.33 0.82
C GLY A 9 3.24 -12.44 -0.06
N ALA A 10 3.98 -12.03 -1.09
CA ALA A 10 4.66 -12.89 -2.05
C ALA A 10 6.13 -12.47 -2.21
N ILE A 11 7.02 -13.46 -2.27
CA ILE A 11 8.47 -13.28 -2.42
C ILE A 11 9.01 -14.39 -3.33
N MET A 12 9.95 -14.03 -4.21
CA MET A 12 10.72 -15.00 -4.99
C MET A 12 12.15 -14.55 -5.23
N ALA A 13 13.03 -15.51 -5.50
CA ALA A 13 14.36 -15.23 -6.02
C ALA A 13 14.71 -16.20 -7.15
N MET A 14 15.44 -15.73 -8.16
CA MET A 14 15.87 -16.52 -9.31
C MET A 14 17.37 -16.43 -9.53
N LYS A 15 17.96 -17.55 -9.95
CA LYS A 15 19.37 -17.64 -10.33
C LYS A 15 19.54 -17.45 -11.83
N GLY A 16 20.42 -16.53 -12.21
CA GLY A 16 20.91 -16.40 -13.58
C GLY A 16 22.35 -16.91 -13.72
N LYS A 17 22.98 -16.64 -14.86
CA LYS A 17 24.36 -17.09 -15.15
C LYS A 17 25.39 -16.68 -14.09
N SER A 18 25.35 -15.43 -13.64
CA SER A 18 26.27 -14.87 -12.63
C SER A 18 25.57 -13.82 -11.75
N TYR A 19 24.25 -13.90 -11.69
CA TYR A 19 23.37 -12.90 -11.12
C TYR A 19 22.29 -13.59 -10.30
N VAL A 20 21.76 -12.87 -9.33
CA VAL A 20 20.53 -13.22 -8.63
C VAL A 20 19.57 -12.05 -8.75
N ALA A 21 18.30 -12.36 -8.89
CA ALA A 21 17.23 -11.39 -8.76
C ALA A 21 16.34 -11.81 -7.58
N ILE A 22 15.89 -10.84 -6.79
CA ILE A 22 14.92 -11.06 -5.71
C ILE A 22 13.75 -10.11 -5.93
N ALA A 23 12.54 -10.63 -5.87
CA ALA A 23 11.31 -9.88 -6.03
C ALA A 23 10.42 -10.10 -4.81
N ALA A 24 9.78 -9.02 -4.35
CA ALA A 24 8.79 -9.09 -3.30
C ALA A 24 7.67 -8.09 -3.59
N ASP A 25 6.44 -8.45 -3.26
CA ASP A 25 5.39 -7.45 -3.20
C ASP A 25 5.59 -6.54 -1.97
N ARG A 26 5.07 -5.32 -2.03
CA ARG A 26 5.12 -4.36 -0.92
C ARG A 26 3.90 -4.42 0.00
N ARG A 27 2.95 -5.30 -0.29
CA ARG A 27 1.73 -5.43 0.48
C ARG A 27 2.05 -6.14 1.79
N PHE A 28 1.66 -5.56 2.90
CA PHE A 28 1.56 -6.27 4.15
C PHE A 28 0.08 -6.34 4.52
N GLY A 29 -0.44 -7.57 4.60
CA GLY A 29 -1.80 -7.83 5.05
C GLY A 29 -1.80 -8.71 6.28
N ILE A 30 -2.89 -8.70 7.04
CA ILE A 30 -3.18 -9.69 8.08
C ILE A 30 -4.46 -10.38 7.63
N GLN A 31 -4.39 -11.68 7.31
CA GLN A 31 -5.48 -12.39 6.63
C GLN A 31 -5.90 -11.66 5.33
N VAL A 32 -7.18 -11.36 5.16
CA VAL A 32 -7.72 -10.65 3.98
C VAL A 32 -7.61 -9.12 4.15
N GLN A 33 -7.17 -8.63 5.30
CA GLN A 33 -7.09 -7.19 5.58
C GLN A 33 -5.75 -6.62 5.11
N MET A 34 -5.79 -5.58 4.27
CA MET A 34 -4.60 -4.81 3.88
C MET A 34 -4.19 -3.87 5.03
N VAL A 35 -2.94 -3.98 5.50
CA VAL A 35 -2.38 -3.13 6.56
C VAL A 35 -1.55 -1.99 5.98
N THR A 36 -0.70 -2.29 4.99
CA THR A 36 0.02 -1.28 4.21
C THR A 36 0.34 -1.83 2.82
N THR A 37 0.50 -0.94 1.85
CA THR A 37 0.96 -1.24 0.48
C THR A 37 2.41 -0.83 0.24
N ASP A 38 3.07 -0.32 1.28
CA ASP A 38 4.46 0.11 1.25
C ASP A 38 5.23 -0.46 2.45
N PHE A 39 5.36 -1.78 2.49
CA PHE A 39 6.15 -2.48 3.49
C PHE A 39 7.48 -2.95 2.89
N GLN A 40 8.58 -2.54 3.52
CA GLN A 40 9.89 -3.06 3.16
C GLN A 40 10.02 -4.50 3.65
N LYS A 41 10.26 -5.41 2.71
CA LYS A 41 10.53 -6.81 3.04
C LYS A 41 11.99 -7.18 2.78
N ILE A 42 12.64 -6.64 1.76
CA ILE A 42 14.01 -7.04 1.42
C ILE A 42 15.00 -6.27 2.31
N PHE A 43 15.83 -7.01 3.06
CA PHE A 43 16.86 -6.44 3.94
C PHE A 43 18.26 -6.91 3.53
N PRO A 44 19.26 -6.01 3.49
CA PRO A 44 20.65 -6.41 3.29
C PRO A 44 21.16 -7.14 4.54
N MET A 45 21.72 -8.32 4.35
CA MET A 45 22.41 -9.13 5.36
C MET A 45 23.95 -9.08 5.20
N GLY A 46 24.44 -8.27 4.27
CA GLY A 46 25.85 -7.99 3.99
C GLY A 46 26.01 -7.28 2.64
N ASP A 47 27.23 -7.03 2.20
CA ASP A 47 27.49 -6.27 0.95
C ASP A 47 26.90 -6.94 -0.31
N ARG A 48 26.63 -8.25 -0.25
CA ARG A 48 26.22 -9.08 -1.40
C ARG A 48 25.13 -10.10 -1.06
N LEU A 49 24.50 -9.96 0.10
CA LEU A 49 23.50 -10.89 0.60
C LEU A 49 22.26 -10.10 0.99
N ASN A 50 21.11 -10.50 0.48
CA ASN A 50 19.82 -10.01 0.94
C ASN A 50 19.06 -11.17 1.59
N GLY A 51 18.39 -10.89 2.70
CA GLY A 51 17.54 -11.83 3.41
C GLY A 51 16.34 -11.14 4.04
N LEU A 52 15.38 -11.95 4.50
CA LEU A 52 14.07 -11.47 4.91
C LEU A 52 13.50 -12.37 5.99
N ALA A 53 13.18 -11.81 7.15
CA ALA A 53 12.74 -12.58 8.31
C ALA A 53 11.52 -11.96 8.97
N TYR A 54 10.34 -12.04 8.34
CA TYR A 54 9.07 -11.79 9.03
C TYR A 54 7.90 -12.49 8.30
N TYR A 55 7.22 -13.39 9.01
CA TYR A 55 5.90 -13.96 8.69
C TYR A 55 5.74 -14.80 7.40
N THR A 56 6.82 -15.13 6.69
CA THR A 56 6.91 -16.18 5.65
C THR A 56 8.22 -16.96 5.83
N GLU A 57 8.42 -18.04 5.06
CA GLU A 57 9.75 -18.67 4.98
C GLU A 57 10.80 -17.66 4.48
N THR A 58 12.02 -17.75 4.98
CA THR A 58 13.07 -16.75 4.71
C THR A 58 13.75 -17.06 3.38
N VAL A 59 13.60 -16.16 2.40
CA VAL A 59 14.36 -16.25 1.15
C VAL A 59 15.69 -15.49 1.29
N ILE A 60 16.77 -16.16 0.94
CA ILE A 60 18.13 -15.62 0.91
C ILE A 60 18.60 -15.64 -0.55
N ALA A 61 19.11 -14.52 -1.03
CA ALA A 61 19.70 -14.41 -2.37
C ALA A 61 20.98 -13.57 -2.31
N GLY A 62 22.03 -14.06 -2.98
CA GLY A 62 23.32 -13.36 -3.02
C GLY A 62 24.35 -14.01 -3.93
N LEU A 63 25.55 -13.45 -3.93
CA LEU A 63 26.71 -14.03 -4.62
C LEU A 63 27.73 -14.53 -3.58
N ASP A 64 28.28 -15.72 -3.80
CA ASP A 64 29.38 -16.22 -2.98
C ASP A 64 30.57 -15.24 -3.04
N PRO A 65 31.11 -14.80 -1.90
CA PRO A 65 32.09 -13.72 -1.85
C PRO A 65 33.45 -14.07 -2.48
N LYS A 66 33.76 -15.36 -2.65
CA LYS A 66 35.05 -15.83 -3.18
C LYS A 66 34.95 -16.28 -4.64
N THR A 67 33.89 -17.00 -4.97
CA THR A 67 33.69 -17.64 -6.26
C THR A 67 32.75 -16.85 -7.17
N PHE A 68 32.04 -15.85 -6.62
CA PHE A 68 31.03 -15.05 -7.32
C PHE A 68 29.88 -15.87 -7.93
N LYS A 69 29.74 -17.13 -7.52
CA LYS A 69 28.64 -17.97 -7.96
C LYS A 69 27.35 -17.50 -7.29
N PRO A 70 26.26 -17.37 -8.05
CA PRO A 70 24.98 -16.99 -7.46
C PRO A 70 24.45 -18.10 -6.54
N PHE A 71 23.85 -17.67 -5.44
CA PHE A 71 23.31 -18.51 -4.38
C PHE A 71 21.91 -18.04 -4.03
N ILE A 72 20.98 -18.97 -3.98
CA ILE A 72 19.61 -18.76 -3.50
C ILE A 72 19.24 -19.90 -2.56
N CYS A 73 18.48 -19.60 -1.50
CA CYS A 73 17.85 -20.62 -0.67
C CYS A 73 16.60 -20.08 0.01
N CYS A 74 15.70 -20.98 0.38
CA CYS A 74 14.61 -20.71 1.32
C CYS A 74 14.92 -21.39 2.65
N LEU A 75 14.65 -20.76 3.79
CA LEU A 75 14.72 -21.42 5.10
C LEU A 75 13.32 -21.83 5.53
N ASP A 76 13.14 -23.08 5.94
CA ASP A 76 11.90 -23.51 6.59
C ASP A 76 11.69 -22.78 7.93
N LEU A 77 10.54 -23.03 8.57
CA LEU A 77 10.16 -22.37 9.83
C LEU A 77 11.08 -22.69 11.02
N ILE A 78 11.97 -23.67 10.91
CA ILE A 78 12.97 -24.01 11.94
C ILE A 78 14.39 -23.58 11.54
N GLY A 79 14.55 -22.91 10.39
CA GLY A 79 15.82 -22.37 9.91
C GLY A 79 16.65 -23.35 9.07
N CYS A 80 16.08 -24.47 8.62
CA CYS A 80 16.75 -25.41 7.74
C CYS A 80 16.78 -24.88 6.30
N PRO A 81 17.96 -24.74 5.66
CA PRO A 81 18.07 -24.22 4.31
C PRO A 81 17.71 -25.26 3.24
N MET A 82 16.74 -24.91 2.40
CA MET A 82 16.45 -25.54 1.11
C MET A 82 17.16 -24.75 0.01
N VAL A 83 18.29 -25.28 -0.46
CA VAL A 83 19.10 -24.68 -1.52
C VAL A 83 18.68 -25.24 -2.87
N THR A 84 18.60 -24.38 -3.88
CA THR A 84 18.29 -24.79 -5.27
C THR A 84 19.10 -23.98 -6.29
N ASP A 85 19.13 -24.46 -7.53
CA ASP A 85 19.89 -23.88 -8.64
C ASP A 85 19.03 -23.08 -9.64
N ASP A 86 17.72 -23.09 -9.48
CA ASP A 86 16.76 -22.44 -10.36
C ASP A 86 16.14 -21.20 -9.71
N PHE A 87 15.12 -21.38 -8.88
CA PHE A 87 14.34 -20.34 -8.24
C PHE A 87 13.75 -20.82 -6.91
N VAL A 88 13.51 -19.88 -6.00
CA VAL A 88 12.80 -20.11 -4.74
C VAL A 88 11.62 -19.16 -4.65
N VAL A 89 10.50 -19.65 -4.13
CA VAL A 89 9.27 -18.87 -3.96
C VAL A 89 8.74 -19.10 -2.55
N SER A 90 8.13 -18.07 -1.96
CA SER A 90 7.51 -18.15 -0.64
C SER A 90 6.39 -17.12 -0.51
N GLY A 91 5.38 -17.45 0.28
CA GLY A 91 4.24 -16.58 0.54
C GLY A 91 2.91 -17.16 0.07
N THR A 92 1.88 -16.30 -0.01
CA THR A 92 0.49 -16.73 -0.18
C THR A 92 0.13 -17.20 -1.59
N CYS A 93 0.85 -16.74 -2.61
CA CYS A 93 0.67 -17.17 -4.00
C CYS A 93 1.80 -18.10 -4.50
N SER A 94 2.42 -18.86 -3.60
CA SER A 94 3.56 -19.74 -3.92
C SER A 94 3.25 -20.72 -5.05
N GLU A 95 2.06 -21.33 -5.08
CA GLU A 95 1.65 -22.28 -6.12
C GLU A 95 1.60 -21.63 -7.52
N GLN A 96 1.04 -20.41 -7.60
CA GLN A 96 0.99 -19.64 -8.85
C GLN A 96 2.39 -19.21 -9.27
N MET A 97 3.22 -18.77 -8.30
CA MET A 97 4.61 -18.42 -8.55
C MET A 97 5.40 -19.62 -9.06
N TYR A 98 5.23 -20.83 -8.50
CA TYR A 98 5.84 -22.06 -9.00
C TYR A 98 5.48 -22.30 -10.46
N GLY A 99 4.19 -22.31 -10.81
CA GLY A 99 3.76 -22.55 -12.20
C GLY A 99 4.31 -21.51 -13.20
N MET A 100 4.37 -20.24 -12.80
CA MET A 100 4.94 -19.18 -13.65
C MET A 100 6.46 -19.31 -13.78
N CYS A 101 7.18 -19.59 -12.69
CA CYS A 101 8.62 -19.76 -12.69
C CYS A 101 9.04 -20.98 -13.52
N GLU A 102 8.35 -22.11 -13.39
CA GLU A 102 8.61 -23.31 -14.20
C GLU A 102 8.40 -23.06 -15.71
N SER A 103 7.49 -22.16 -16.06
CA SER A 103 7.18 -21.86 -17.47
C SER A 103 8.13 -20.85 -18.10
N LEU A 104 8.63 -19.89 -17.31
CA LEU A 104 9.38 -18.73 -17.82
C LEU A 104 10.87 -18.79 -17.50
N TRP A 105 11.30 -19.54 -16.48
CA TRP A 105 12.70 -19.62 -16.09
C TRP A 105 13.48 -20.57 -17.01
N GLU A 106 14.68 -20.15 -17.37
CA GLU A 106 15.63 -20.96 -18.14
C GLU A 106 17.01 -20.90 -17.48
N PRO A 107 17.82 -21.96 -17.61
CA PRO A 107 19.18 -21.95 -17.09
C PRO A 107 20.05 -20.91 -17.81
N ILE A 108 20.94 -20.24 -17.05
CA ILE A 108 22.00 -19.36 -17.60
C ILE A 108 21.45 -18.07 -18.24
N MET A 109 20.33 -17.55 -17.73
CA MET A 109 19.79 -16.25 -18.15
C MET A 109 20.79 -15.10 -17.92
N ASP A 110 20.85 -14.19 -18.88
CA ASP A 110 21.49 -12.89 -18.72
C ASP A 110 20.63 -11.96 -17.83
N PRO A 111 21.19 -10.85 -17.32
CA PRO A 111 20.50 -9.99 -16.35
C PRO A 111 19.17 -9.42 -16.83
N GLU A 112 19.07 -9.06 -18.12
CA GLU A 112 17.88 -8.40 -18.67
C GLU A 112 16.75 -9.43 -18.75
N TYR A 113 17.07 -10.60 -19.29
CA TYR A 113 16.10 -11.68 -19.40
C TYR A 113 15.71 -12.23 -18.01
N LEU A 114 16.66 -12.36 -17.07
CA LEU A 114 16.36 -12.75 -15.69
C LEU A 114 15.42 -11.75 -14.99
N PHE A 115 15.62 -10.45 -15.21
CA PHE A 115 14.77 -9.40 -14.67
C PHE A 115 13.37 -9.43 -15.30
N GLU A 116 13.28 -9.61 -16.60
CA GLU A 116 12.01 -9.73 -17.30
C GLU A 116 11.24 -10.97 -16.80
N THR A 117 11.89 -12.13 -16.75
CA THR A 117 11.33 -13.39 -16.28
C THR A 117 10.82 -13.28 -14.85
N ILE A 118 11.62 -12.77 -13.90
CA ILE A 118 11.17 -12.63 -12.50
C ILE A 118 10.04 -11.61 -12.37
N SER A 119 10.07 -10.52 -13.14
CA SER A 119 9.02 -9.50 -13.13
C SER A 119 7.70 -10.06 -13.67
N GLN A 120 7.75 -10.76 -14.81
CA GLN A 120 6.58 -11.38 -15.42
C GLN A 120 6.03 -12.51 -14.55
N ALA A 121 6.89 -13.37 -14.02
CA ALA A 121 6.46 -14.45 -13.14
C ALA A 121 5.76 -13.91 -11.89
N MET A 122 6.33 -12.87 -11.28
CA MET A 122 5.79 -12.23 -10.10
C MET A 122 4.47 -11.49 -10.39
N LEU A 123 4.42 -10.63 -11.41
CA LEU A 123 3.23 -9.85 -11.77
C LEU A 123 2.05 -10.76 -12.13
N ASN A 124 2.30 -11.78 -12.95
CA ASN A 124 1.25 -12.74 -13.29
C ASN A 124 0.80 -13.49 -12.03
N ALA A 125 1.70 -13.98 -11.18
CA ALA A 125 1.31 -14.73 -9.99
C ALA A 125 0.50 -13.89 -8.98
N VAL A 126 0.85 -12.62 -8.76
CA VAL A 126 0.12 -11.76 -7.81
C VAL A 126 -1.20 -11.24 -8.36
N ASP A 127 -1.35 -11.11 -9.69
CA ASP A 127 -2.64 -10.72 -10.30
C ASP A 127 -3.73 -11.78 -10.08
N TRP A 128 -3.35 -13.03 -9.82
CA TRP A 128 -4.27 -14.14 -9.52
C TRP A 128 -4.59 -14.30 -8.02
N ASP A 129 -3.93 -13.55 -7.13
CA ASP A 129 -4.11 -13.69 -5.67
C ASP A 129 -4.47 -12.35 -5.00
N ALA A 130 -5.72 -12.27 -4.51
CA ALA A 130 -6.22 -11.11 -3.78
C ALA A 130 -5.60 -10.92 -2.39
N VAL A 131 -4.70 -11.81 -1.93
CA VAL A 131 -4.02 -11.75 -0.62
C VAL A 131 -2.56 -11.29 -0.74
N SER A 132 -1.97 -11.36 -1.93
CA SER A 132 -0.68 -10.74 -2.31
C SER A 132 -0.91 -9.60 -3.31
N GLY A 133 0.16 -8.93 -3.75
CA GLY A 133 0.07 -7.88 -4.77
C GLY A 133 -0.38 -6.51 -4.27
N MET A 134 0.42 -5.48 -4.62
CA MET A 134 0.15 -4.02 -4.63
C MET A 134 1.49 -3.31 -4.76
N GLY A 135 2.08 -3.39 -5.95
CA GLY A 135 3.46 -2.96 -6.21
C GLY A 135 4.44 -4.10 -5.94
N VAL A 136 5.14 -4.51 -7.00
CA VAL A 136 6.23 -5.47 -6.94
C VAL A 136 7.53 -4.68 -6.99
N ILE A 137 8.43 -4.93 -6.04
CA ILE A 137 9.81 -4.48 -6.15
C ILE A 137 10.65 -5.68 -6.52
N VAL A 138 11.23 -5.61 -7.71
CA VAL A 138 12.34 -6.49 -8.11
C VAL A 138 13.63 -5.76 -7.76
N HIS A 139 14.35 -6.25 -6.78
CA HIS A 139 15.75 -5.89 -6.57
C HIS A 139 16.61 -6.61 -7.60
N GLY A 140 16.59 -6.09 -8.82
CA GLY A 140 17.77 -5.91 -9.65
C GLY A 140 18.29 -4.50 -9.39
N LEU A 141 19.59 -4.24 -9.57
CA LEU A 141 20.18 -2.91 -9.41
C LEU A 141 19.31 -1.83 -10.10
N MET A 142 18.55 -1.01 -9.37
CA MET A 142 17.51 -0.09 -9.91
C MET A 142 18.03 0.89 -10.97
N GLN A 143 19.31 1.26 -10.88
CA GLN A 143 20.02 2.01 -11.91
C GLN A 143 20.17 1.16 -13.18
N SER A 144 20.55 -0.10 -13.07
CA SER A 144 20.66 -1.04 -14.20
C SER A 144 19.34 -1.29 -14.92
N CYS A 145 18.20 -1.09 -14.26
CA CYS A 145 16.87 -1.25 -14.86
C CYS A 145 16.41 -0.03 -15.68
N ASN A 146 16.83 1.19 -15.29
CA ASN A 146 16.34 2.44 -15.90
C ASN A 146 17.42 3.22 -16.65
N GLN A 147 18.70 2.87 -16.48
CA GLN A 147 19.81 3.59 -17.09
C GLN A 147 19.76 3.47 -18.61
N MET A 148 19.80 4.61 -19.27
CA MET A 148 19.94 4.67 -20.73
C MET A 148 21.33 5.14 -21.15
N HIS A 149 22.19 5.50 -20.17
CA HIS A 149 23.53 6.05 -20.39
C HIS A 149 23.53 7.18 -21.42
N ALA A 150 22.51 8.03 -21.37
CA ALA A 150 22.34 9.12 -22.30
C ALA A 150 23.51 10.10 -22.18
N SER A 151 24.44 10.05 -23.14
CA SER A 151 25.72 10.78 -23.10
C SER A 151 25.56 12.30 -23.02
N TYR A 152 24.42 12.84 -23.44
CA TYR A 152 24.10 14.27 -23.36
C TYR A 152 23.62 14.73 -21.98
N LEU A 153 23.17 13.82 -21.11
CA LEU A 153 22.58 14.13 -19.81
C LEU A 153 23.44 13.63 -18.64
N PHE A 154 24.02 12.43 -18.77
CA PHE A 154 24.84 11.76 -17.76
C PHE A 154 26.31 11.66 -18.21
N GLN A 155 26.97 12.81 -18.30
CA GLN A 155 28.39 12.94 -18.60
C GLN A 155 29.24 12.29 -17.49
N GLN A 156 30.22 11.45 -17.88
CA GLN A 156 31.03 10.66 -16.95
C GLN A 156 32.29 11.40 -16.45
N ASP A 157 32.56 12.59 -16.97
CA ASP A 157 33.77 13.39 -16.75
C ASP A 157 33.51 14.65 -15.90
N LYS A 158 32.41 14.68 -15.13
CA LYS A 158 32.12 15.80 -14.22
C LYS A 158 33.14 15.88 -13.09
N HIS A 159 33.37 17.09 -12.60
CA HIS A 159 34.34 17.39 -11.54
C HIS A 159 33.89 17.01 -10.12
N TYR A 160 32.72 16.36 -9.98
CA TYR A 160 32.13 15.92 -8.71
C TYR A 160 31.71 14.45 -8.79
N ASP A 161 31.36 13.87 -7.64
CA ASP A 161 30.92 12.48 -7.56
C ASP A 161 29.56 12.27 -8.29
N LEU A 162 29.59 11.46 -9.35
CA LEU A 162 28.43 11.14 -10.18
C LEU A 162 27.38 10.29 -9.46
N SER A 163 27.71 9.70 -8.30
CA SER A 163 26.76 8.89 -7.53
C SER A 163 25.52 9.68 -7.06
N TYR A 164 25.64 11.01 -6.98
CA TYR A 164 24.56 11.94 -6.64
C TYR A 164 23.59 12.20 -7.81
N ASP A 165 23.95 11.87 -9.05
CA ASP A 165 23.06 11.99 -10.20
C ASP A 165 22.07 10.81 -10.20
N THR A 166 20.84 11.07 -9.77
CA THR A 166 19.81 10.02 -9.66
C THR A 166 18.94 9.88 -10.91
N GLY A 167 19.26 10.56 -12.00
CA GLY A 167 18.38 10.64 -13.18
C GLY A 167 18.22 9.31 -13.90
N ASP A 168 19.31 8.56 -14.09
CA ASP A 168 19.31 7.21 -14.70
C ASP A 168 18.67 6.13 -13.80
N LYS A 169 18.19 6.51 -12.61
CA LYS A 169 17.39 5.63 -11.74
C LYS A 169 15.89 5.82 -11.97
N ALA A 170 15.47 6.83 -12.72
CA ALA A 170 14.07 7.19 -12.91
C ALA A 170 13.67 7.02 -14.38
N LEU A 171 12.41 6.66 -14.60
CA LEU A 171 11.80 6.64 -15.95
C LEU A 171 11.62 8.05 -16.53
N GLN A 172 11.58 9.06 -15.67
CA GLN A 172 11.40 10.46 -16.05
C GLN A 172 12.76 11.11 -16.36
N CYS A 173 12.83 11.83 -17.48
CA CYS A 173 13.99 12.66 -17.81
C CYS A 173 14.02 13.95 -16.96
N GLY A 174 13.04 14.84 -17.17
CA GLY A 174 12.84 16.00 -16.30
C GLY A 174 12.02 15.64 -15.06
N ARG A 175 12.48 16.02 -13.88
CA ARG A 175 11.79 15.75 -12.61
C ARG A 175 11.59 17.01 -11.78
N HIS A 176 10.37 17.20 -11.30
CA HIS A 176 10.04 18.32 -10.42
C HIS A 176 10.70 18.15 -9.04
N VAL A 177 11.06 19.26 -8.39
CA VAL A 177 11.72 19.24 -7.08
C VAL A 177 10.67 19.18 -5.96
N ASP A 178 10.09 18.00 -5.75
CA ASP A 178 9.06 17.79 -4.73
C ASP A 178 9.61 17.64 -3.30
N VAL A 179 10.89 17.27 -3.16
CA VAL A 179 11.48 16.99 -1.84
C VAL A 179 11.65 18.26 -0.99
N PHE A 180 11.84 19.42 -1.61
CA PHE A 180 12.17 20.65 -0.89
C PHE A 180 11.03 21.14 0.00
N LYS A 181 9.77 21.07 -0.47
CA LYS A 181 8.60 21.40 0.34
C LYS A 181 8.49 20.52 1.59
N LEU A 182 8.70 19.21 1.45
CA LEU A 182 8.67 18.26 2.57
C LEU A 182 9.83 18.51 3.53
N TRP A 183 11.05 18.65 3.01
CA TRP A 183 12.25 18.93 3.82
C TRP A 183 12.07 20.21 4.63
N LEU A 184 11.59 21.30 4.01
CA LEU A 184 11.40 22.57 4.69
C LEU A 184 10.34 22.47 5.80
N MET A 185 9.22 21.77 5.53
CA MET A 185 8.21 21.48 6.55
C MET A 185 8.79 20.66 7.71
N TRP A 186 9.63 19.65 7.42
CA TRP A 186 10.26 18.82 8.44
C TRP A 186 11.30 19.58 9.26
N ARG A 187 12.04 20.52 8.63
CA ARG A 187 12.95 21.42 9.35
C ARG A 187 12.20 22.39 10.26
N ALA A 188 11.02 22.86 9.85
CA ALA A 188 10.22 23.79 10.63
C ALA A 188 9.46 23.12 11.78
N LYS A 189 8.87 21.95 11.55
CA LYS A 189 8.06 21.21 12.55
C LYS A 189 8.88 20.24 13.39
N GLY A 190 9.94 19.67 12.83
CA GLY A 190 10.59 18.48 13.39
C GLY A 190 9.70 17.24 13.31
N THR A 191 10.25 16.10 13.70
CA THR A 191 9.51 14.83 13.77
C THR A 191 8.37 14.92 14.80
N THR A 192 8.62 15.48 15.99
CA THR A 192 7.61 15.66 17.04
C THR A 192 6.46 16.58 16.61
N GLY A 193 6.72 17.58 15.76
CA GLY A 193 5.66 18.43 15.22
C GLY A 193 4.78 17.73 14.19
N PHE A 194 5.30 16.75 13.45
CA PHE A 194 4.49 15.87 12.59
C PHE A 194 3.74 14.81 13.39
N GLU A 195 4.36 14.22 14.41
CA GLU A 195 3.71 13.31 15.37
C GLU A 195 2.47 13.97 15.99
N ALA A 196 2.63 15.15 16.61
CA ALA A 196 1.51 15.88 17.20
C ALA A 196 0.42 16.27 16.19
N HIS A 197 0.78 16.51 14.93
CA HIS A 197 -0.20 16.76 13.86
C HIS A 197 -1.02 15.51 13.59
N ILE A 198 -0.39 14.36 13.37
CA ILE A 198 -1.07 13.09 13.09
C ILE A 198 -1.93 12.66 14.27
N ASP A 199 -1.42 12.76 15.50
CA ASP A 199 -2.13 12.43 16.73
C ASP A 199 -3.42 13.25 16.87
N LYS A 200 -3.35 14.57 16.61
CA LYS A 200 -4.54 15.43 16.62
C LYS A 200 -5.59 14.98 15.59
N CYS A 201 -5.17 14.63 14.37
CA CYS A 201 -6.11 14.18 13.34
C CYS A 201 -6.78 12.84 13.71
N LEU A 202 -6.03 11.92 14.32
CA LEU A 202 -6.55 10.64 14.81
C LEU A 202 -7.50 10.84 16.00
N GLU A 203 -7.17 11.74 16.92
CA GLU A 203 -8.02 12.11 18.05
C GLU A 203 -9.36 12.69 17.57
N LEU A 204 -9.36 13.62 16.61
CA LEU A 204 -10.60 14.16 16.04
C LEU A 204 -11.45 13.10 15.32
N ALA A 205 -10.82 12.10 14.70
CA ALA A 205 -11.54 11.00 14.08
C ALA A 205 -12.18 10.07 15.12
N GLU A 206 -11.48 9.82 16.22
CA GLU A 206 -12.03 9.12 17.38
C GLU A 206 -13.19 9.91 18.02
N TYR A 207 -13.04 11.23 18.17
CA TYR A 207 -14.10 12.11 18.64
C TYR A 207 -15.35 12.02 17.75
N LEU A 208 -15.19 12.16 16.43
CA LEU A 208 -16.28 12.00 15.47
C LEU A 208 -16.97 10.64 15.61
N TYR A 209 -16.21 9.55 15.63
CA TYR A 209 -16.74 8.19 15.80
C TYR A 209 -17.57 8.05 17.08
N ASN A 210 -17.04 8.56 18.20
CA ASN A 210 -17.70 8.45 19.50
C ASN A 210 -19.02 9.24 19.55
N ILE A 211 -19.10 10.39 18.89
CA ILE A 211 -20.35 11.16 18.80
C ILE A 211 -21.38 10.41 17.95
N ILE A 212 -21.03 9.99 16.74
CA ILE A 212 -22.02 9.47 15.79
C ILE A 212 -22.47 8.05 16.11
N LYS A 213 -21.63 7.23 16.78
CA LYS A 213 -21.94 5.83 17.07
C LYS A 213 -23.26 5.62 17.81
N ASN A 214 -23.62 6.56 18.70
CA ASN A 214 -24.84 6.48 19.52
C ASN A 214 -25.84 7.60 19.18
N ARG A 215 -25.65 8.31 18.06
CA ARG A 215 -26.50 9.42 17.65
C ARG A 215 -27.61 8.93 16.72
N GLU A 216 -28.83 9.32 17.00
CA GLU A 216 -29.97 8.97 16.15
C GLU A 216 -29.79 9.51 14.72
N GLY A 217 -30.11 8.71 13.72
CA GLY A 217 -29.94 9.10 12.33
C GLY A 217 -28.53 8.90 11.78
N TYR A 218 -27.61 8.32 12.56
CA TYR A 218 -26.30 7.91 12.08
C TYR A 218 -26.14 6.40 12.24
N GLU A 219 -25.55 5.76 11.23
CA GLU A 219 -25.29 4.33 11.22
C GLU A 219 -23.87 4.06 10.72
N MET A 220 -23.08 3.29 11.47
CA MET A 220 -21.72 2.95 11.08
C MET A 220 -21.71 1.92 9.95
N VAL A 221 -20.82 2.10 8.97
CA VAL A 221 -20.78 1.22 7.78
C VAL A 221 -20.24 -0.18 8.06
N PHE A 222 -19.45 -0.32 9.12
CA PHE A 222 -18.90 -1.59 9.58
C PHE A 222 -18.84 -1.62 11.10
N ASP A 223 -18.90 -2.82 11.67
CA ASP A 223 -18.71 -3.03 13.11
C ASP A 223 -17.22 -3.03 13.44
N GLY A 224 -16.76 -1.93 14.05
CA GLY A 224 -15.38 -1.73 14.43
C GLY A 224 -15.06 -0.27 14.71
N LYS A 225 -13.95 -0.03 15.41
CA LYS A 225 -13.39 1.33 15.57
C LYS A 225 -12.52 1.64 14.34
N PRO A 226 -12.64 2.84 13.74
CA PRO A 226 -11.72 3.30 12.71
C PRO A 226 -10.25 3.15 13.14
N GLN A 227 -9.43 2.57 12.27
CA GLN A 227 -7.97 2.41 12.50
C GLN A 227 -7.16 3.60 11.99
N HIS A 228 -7.80 4.51 11.24
CA HIS A 228 -7.21 5.73 10.72
C HIS A 228 -8.25 6.86 10.85
N THR A 229 -7.92 8.02 10.30
CA THR A 229 -8.80 9.21 10.26
C THR A 229 -10.04 9.06 9.38
N ASN A 230 -10.25 7.89 8.78
CA ASN A 230 -11.40 7.56 7.94
C ASN A 230 -12.59 7.10 8.79
N VAL A 231 -13.64 7.91 8.88
CA VAL A 231 -14.89 7.52 9.56
C VAL A 231 -16.00 7.33 8.51
N CYS A 232 -16.50 6.10 8.39
CA CYS A 232 -17.48 5.71 7.39
C CYS A 232 -18.86 5.51 8.02
N PHE A 233 -19.85 6.30 7.59
CA PHE A 233 -21.20 6.28 8.15
C PHE A 233 -22.26 6.62 7.11
N TRP A 234 -23.48 6.12 7.30
CA TRP A 234 -24.68 6.63 6.65
C TRP A 234 -25.35 7.68 7.54
N TYR A 235 -26.00 8.64 6.89
CA TYR A 235 -27.03 9.46 7.52
C TYR A 235 -28.40 8.90 7.13
N ILE A 236 -29.21 8.57 8.13
CA ILE A 236 -30.55 8.01 7.99
C ILE A 236 -31.58 9.14 8.26
N PRO A 237 -32.19 9.72 7.21
CA PRO A 237 -33.16 10.79 7.37
C PRO A 237 -34.42 10.28 8.06
N PRO A 238 -35.23 11.17 8.69
CA PRO A 238 -36.41 10.77 9.47
C PRO A 238 -37.36 9.82 8.72
N SER A 239 -37.54 10.01 7.40
CA SER A 239 -38.42 9.20 6.57
C SER A 239 -37.97 7.75 6.36
N LEU A 240 -36.70 7.42 6.66
CA LEU A 240 -36.12 6.08 6.51
C LEU A 240 -35.88 5.36 7.85
N ARG A 241 -36.03 6.04 8.99
CA ARG A 241 -35.72 5.47 10.32
C ARG A 241 -36.67 4.37 10.76
N THR A 242 -37.93 4.42 10.30
CA THR A 242 -38.98 3.46 10.67
C THR A 242 -39.12 2.32 9.65
N LEU A 243 -38.39 2.36 8.54
CA LEU A 243 -38.45 1.31 7.52
C LEU A 243 -37.56 0.14 7.94
N GLU A 244 -38.07 -1.07 7.70
CA GLU A 244 -37.28 -2.29 7.85
C GLU A 244 -36.10 -2.31 6.87
N ASP A 245 -35.07 -3.05 7.23
CA ASP A 245 -33.85 -3.16 6.43
C ASP A 245 -34.06 -4.07 5.22
N ASN A 246 -34.60 -3.48 4.15
CA ASN A 246 -34.97 -4.16 2.92
C ASN A 246 -34.40 -3.43 1.68
N GLU A 247 -34.57 -4.04 0.50
CA GLU A 247 -34.08 -3.47 -0.77
C GLU A 247 -34.65 -2.07 -1.06
N GLU A 248 -35.89 -1.78 -0.63
CA GLU A 248 -36.49 -0.46 -0.79
C GLU A 248 -35.77 0.59 0.07
N ARG A 249 -35.51 0.29 1.35
CA ARG A 249 -34.74 1.15 2.27
C ARG A 249 -33.36 1.41 1.68
N MET A 250 -32.66 0.37 1.23
CA MET A 250 -31.32 0.50 0.63
C MET A 250 -31.33 1.33 -0.65
N SER A 251 -32.31 1.13 -1.53
CA SER A 251 -32.48 1.91 -2.76
C SER A 251 -32.70 3.39 -2.47
N ARG A 252 -33.53 3.73 -1.47
CA ARG A 252 -33.72 5.12 -1.03
C ARG A 252 -32.48 5.68 -0.35
N LEU A 253 -31.85 4.93 0.56
CA LEU A 253 -30.64 5.32 1.27
C LEU A 253 -29.49 5.63 0.32
N SER A 254 -29.36 4.89 -0.79
CA SER A 254 -28.35 5.12 -1.82
C SER A 254 -28.40 6.54 -2.43
N LYS A 255 -29.56 7.20 -2.38
CA LYS A 255 -29.78 8.54 -2.94
C LYS A 255 -29.52 9.65 -1.92
N VAL A 256 -29.48 9.34 -0.63
CA VAL A 256 -29.36 10.35 0.45
C VAL A 256 -28.03 11.09 0.38
N ALA A 257 -26.90 10.37 0.39
CA ALA A 257 -25.58 10.99 0.39
C ALA A 257 -25.31 11.89 -0.85
N PRO A 258 -25.66 11.48 -2.09
CA PRO A 258 -25.61 12.38 -3.25
C PRO A 258 -26.38 13.70 -3.08
N VAL A 259 -27.60 13.65 -2.54
CA VAL A 259 -28.44 14.84 -2.38
C VAL A 259 -27.86 15.78 -1.33
N ILE A 260 -27.45 15.25 -0.17
CA ILE A 260 -26.80 16.04 0.87
C ILE A 260 -25.51 16.66 0.34
N LYS A 261 -24.70 15.90 -0.42
CA LYS A 261 -23.47 16.42 -1.04
C LYS A 261 -23.74 17.54 -2.03
N ALA A 262 -24.77 17.42 -2.86
CA ALA A 262 -25.17 18.49 -3.79
C ALA A 262 -25.53 19.76 -3.02
N ARG A 263 -26.34 19.64 -1.96
CA ARG A 263 -26.69 20.77 -1.09
C ARG A 263 -25.46 21.38 -0.41
N MET A 264 -24.55 20.57 0.11
CA MET A 264 -23.27 21.04 0.67
C MET A 264 -22.47 21.89 -0.34
N MET A 265 -22.44 21.49 -1.61
CA MET A 265 -21.76 22.22 -2.67
C MET A 265 -22.47 23.52 -3.06
N GLU A 266 -23.80 23.54 -3.03
CA GLU A 266 -24.59 24.75 -3.29
C GLU A 266 -24.45 25.79 -2.17
N TYR A 267 -24.49 25.36 -0.91
CA TYR A 267 -24.33 26.26 0.24
C TYR A 267 -22.86 26.65 0.49
N GLY A 268 -21.91 25.81 0.09
CA GLY A 268 -20.48 26.09 0.23
C GLY A 268 -19.97 26.09 1.69
N THR A 269 -20.70 25.45 2.61
CA THR A 269 -20.40 25.44 4.05
C THR A 269 -19.35 24.40 4.44
N THR A 270 -19.44 23.19 3.86
CA THR A 270 -18.49 22.10 4.11
C THR A 270 -18.49 21.12 2.92
N MET A 271 -17.51 20.21 2.88
CA MET A 271 -17.45 19.16 1.87
C MET A 271 -16.92 17.85 2.46
N VAL A 272 -17.74 16.79 2.40
CA VAL A 272 -17.33 15.40 2.67
C VAL A 272 -17.57 14.52 1.44
N SER A 273 -16.74 13.50 1.21
CA SER A 273 -16.94 12.55 0.10
C SER A 273 -17.92 11.44 0.48
N TYR A 274 -18.62 10.89 -0.52
CA TYR A 274 -19.39 9.66 -0.38
C TYR A 274 -19.03 8.69 -1.51
N GLN A 275 -19.23 7.39 -1.28
CA GLN A 275 -19.06 6.35 -2.28
C GLN A 275 -19.80 5.06 -1.86
N PRO A 276 -20.12 4.15 -2.80
CA PRO A 276 -20.51 2.78 -2.47
C PRO A 276 -19.28 1.89 -2.27
N LEU A 277 -19.46 0.70 -1.68
CA LEU A 277 -18.41 -0.32 -1.58
C LEU A 277 -19.00 -1.73 -1.51
N GLY A 278 -18.80 -2.53 -2.56
CA GLY A 278 -19.36 -3.89 -2.62
C GLY A 278 -20.88 -3.87 -2.55
N ASP A 279 -21.43 -4.51 -1.51
CA ASP A 279 -22.86 -4.57 -1.19
C ASP A 279 -23.40 -3.31 -0.51
N LYS A 280 -22.52 -2.39 -0.09
CA LYS A 280 -22.90 -1.18 0.67
C LYS A 280 -23.24 -0.04 -0.27
N VAL A 281 -24.47 0.46 -0.16
CA VAL A 281 -24.94 1.67 -0.88
C VAL A 281 -24.18 2.91 -0.42
N ASN A 282 -24.30 4.01 -1.17
CA ASN A 282 -23.57 5.27 -0.91
C ASN A 282 -23.56 5.67 0.58
N PHE A 283 -22.37 5.74 1.18
CA PHE A 283 -22.11 6.21 2.53
C PHE A 283 -21.09 7.35 2.52
N PHE A 284 -21.08 8.18 3.56
CA PHE A 284 -20.06 9.20 3.74
C PHE A 284 -18.77 8.57 4.26
N ARG A 285 -17.63 9.02 3.72
CA ARG A 285 -16.29 8.74 4.26
C ARG A 285 -15.64 10.06 4.63
N MET A 286 -15.73 10.39 5.92
CA MET A 286 -15.02 11.54 6.46
C MET A 286 -13.54 11.22 6.60
N VAL A 287 -12.67 12.17 6.24
CA VAL A 287 -11.22 12.06 6.35
C VAL A 287 -10.68 13.33 6.99
N ILE A 288 -9.92 13.17 8.06
CA ILE A 288 -9.31 14.30 8.78
C ILE A 288 -7.81 14.26 8.53
N SER A 289 -7.30 15.28 7.86
CA SER A 289 -5.86 15.46 7.60
C SER A 289 -5.40 16.91 7.79
N ASN A 290 -6.34 17.85 7.82
CA ASN A 290 -6.10 19.27 8.01
C ASN A 290 -5.85 19.58 9.50
N PRO A 291 -4.66 20.04 9.89
CA PRO A 291 -4.36 20.35 11.29
C PRO A 291 -5.15 21.54 11.82
N ALA A 292 -5.74 22.36 10.94
CA ALA A 292 -6.58 23.49 11.32
C ALA A 292 -7.96 23.04 11.84
N ALA A 293 -8.40 21.82 11.53
CA ALA A 293 -9.66 21.29 12.03
C ALA A 293 -9.66 21.20 13.56
N THR A 294 -10.82 21.43 14.16
CA THR A 294 -11.09 21.44 15.59
C THR A 294 -12.34 20.63 15.89
N HIS A 295 -12.60 20.34 17.17
CA HIS A 295 -13.84 19.69 17.61
C HIS A 295 -15.10 20.43 17.12
N GLN A 296 -15.08 21.77 17.10
CA GLN A 296 -16.20 22.58 16.60
C GLN A 296 -16.49 22.34 15.12
N ASP A 297 -15.46 22.10 14.30
CA ASP A 297 -15.64 21.78 12.88
C ASP A 297 -16.26 20.39 12.70
N ILE A 298 -15.95 19.46 13.60
CA ILE A 298 -16.55 18.12 13.62
C ILE A 298 -18.02 18.20 14.04
N ASP A 299 -18.32 18.95 15.10
CA ASP A 299 -19.69 19.18 15.55
C ASP A 299 -20.51 19.84 14.43
N PHE A 300 -19.96 20.89 13.80
CA PHE A 300 -20.58 21.57 12.67
C PHE A 300 -20.85 20.62 11.50
N LEU A 301 -19.91 19.73 11.15
CA LEU A 301 -20.12 18.75 10.06
C LEU A 301 -21.34 17.87 10.32
N ILE A 302 -21.50 17.37 11.55
CA ILE A 302 -22.60 16.49 11.94
C ILE A 302 -23.93 17.25 11.88
N GLU A 303 -23.97 18.44 12.46
CA GLU A 303 -25.16 19.31 12.45
C GLU A 303 -25.55 19.73 11.03
N GLU A 304 -24.56 19.99 10.17
CA GLU A 304 -24.80 20.41 8.80
C GLU A 304 -25.34 19.25 7.95
N ILE A 305 -24.87 18.01 8.16
CA ILE A 305 -25.46 16.82 7.51
C ILE A 305 -26.92 16.63 7.94
N GLU A 306 -27.22 16.80 9.23
CA GLU A 306 -28.59 16.73 9.76
C GLU A 306 -29.48 17.80 9.12
N ARG A 307 -29.04 19.07 9.16
CA ARG A 307 -29.77 20.21 8.58
C ARG A 307 -30.05 20.02 7.10
N LEU A 308 -29.09 19.49 6.35
CA LEU A 308 -29.19 19.25 4.91
C LEU A 308 -29.93 17.97 4.55
N GLY A 309 -30.17 17.07 5.49
CA GLY A 309 -30.84 15.78 5.25
C GLY A 309 -32.18 15.62 5.95
N GLN A 310 -32.60 16.55 6.81
CA GLN A 310 -33.80 16.43 7.65
C GLN A 310 -35.11 16.26 6.87
N ASP A 311 -35.20 16.80 5.66
CA ASP A 311 -36.38 16.80 4.77
C ASP A 311 -36.34 15.70 3.70
N LEU A 312 -35.40 14.75 3.78
CA LEU A 312 -35.23 13.64 2.84
C LEU A 312 -36.05 12.38 3.19
#